data_AF-A0A1F5YSS3-F1
#
_entry.id   AF-A0A1F5YSS3-F1
#
_cell.length_a   1.000
_cell.length_b   1.000
_cell.length_c   1.000
_cell.angle_alpha   90.00
_cell.angle_beta   90.00
_cell.angle_gamma   90.00
#
_symmetry.space_group_name_H-M   'P 1'
#
loop_
_entity.id
_entity.type
_entity.pdbx_description
1 polymer ?
#
loop_
_entity_poly.entity_id
_entity_poly.type
_entity_poly.pdbx_seq_one_letter_code
_entity_poly.pdbx_strand_id
1 'polypeptide(L)'
;MGVIEIKDKNFPPNLKKITPKVTKLYFKGSFNKNFFQESIAVVGSRKMTQYGQRVIENLLPPLIDAGITIISGFMYGVDQAAHKVTLENSGKTVAVLGWGIDWPVENADQKLHQEIEKKGLIISEYAKSTAPQLWMFPRRNRIMAGLSQAVLIIEAAENSGSLITASYAQKYKRQLFAVPGPITSTVSQGTNNLIKSGQAKMVTSATDVLKEMNWRQERLTFKKETKLFHSITEDSTGDLILQFLLNEPLSIDEIALSTGQSVEKVSVKLSLLQLKGQVVEKEGKYYSCIK
;
A
#
# COMPACT_ATOMS: atom_id res chain seq x y z
N MET A 1 9.96 14.90 -20.21
CA MET A 1 10.99 14.55 -19.21
C MET A 1 11.55 15.83 -18.62
N GLY A 2 11.61 15.94 -17.30
CA GLY A 2 12.27 17.04 -16.61
C GLY A 2 13.51 16.59 -15.84
N VAL A 3 14.31 17.55 -15.39
CA VAL A 3 15.48 17.34 -14.55
C VAL A 3 15.38 18.28 -13.36
N ILE A 4 15.75 17.79 -12.18
CA ILE A 4 15.88 18.61 -10.98
C ILE A 4 17.22 18.33 -10.29
N GLU A 5 17.92 19.39 -9.93
CA GLU A 5 19.24 19.35 -9.30
C GLU A 5 19.16 19.79 -7.84
N ILE A 6 20.11 19.34 -7.02
CA ILE A 6 20.13 19.61 -5.57
C ILE A 6 20.09 21.11 -5.20
N LYS A 7 20.56 21.97 -6.11
CA LYS A 7 20.56 23.43 -5.99
C LYS A 7 19.18 24.05 -6.23
N ASP A 8 18.27 23.34 -6.89
CA ASP A 8 16.96 23.86 -7.23
C ASP A 8 16.10 24.04 -5.98
N LYS A 9 15.33 25.14 -5.94
CA LYS A 9 14.40 25.47 -4.84
C LYS A 9 13.35 24.38 -4.60
N ASN A 10 13.03 23.62 -5.65
CA ASN A 10 12.04 22.55 -5.60
C ASN A 10 12.65 21.18 -5.27
N PHE A 11 13.97 21.06 -5.15
CA PHE A 11 14.58 19.78 -4.81
C PHE A 11 14.15 19.32 -3.41
N PRO A 12 13.73 18.05 -3.22
CA PRO A 12 13.13 17.60 -1.97
C PRO A 12 14.08 17.82 -0.79
N PRO A 13 13.70 18.62 0.23
CA PRO A 13 14.59 18.94 1.36
C PRO A 13 15.08 17.70 2.11
N ASN A 14 14.21 16.70 2.24
CA ASN A 14 14.51 15.43 2.88
C ASN A 14 15.64 14.66 2.18
N LEU A 15 15.71 14.76 0.85
CA LEU A 15 16.71 14.06 0.04
C LEU A 15 18.08 14.75 0.07
N LYS A 16 18.15 16.04 0.45
CA LYS A 16 19.43 16.76 0.58
C LYS A 16 20.31 16.22 1.72
N LYS A 17 19.69 15.55 2.70
CA LYS A 17 20.33 15.09 3.95
C LYS A 17 20.83 13.65 3.88
N ILE A 18 20.51 12.90 2.82
CA ILE A 18 20.82 11.47 2.77
C ILE A 18 22.22 11.17 2.23
N THR A 19 22.74 10.01 2.60
CA THR A 19 24.04 9.47 2.13
C THR A 19 23.90 8.04 1.60
N PRO A 20 24.41 7.73 0.38
CA PRO A 20 25.04 8.63 -0.59
C PRO A 20 24.15 9.80 -1.04
N LYS A 21 24.76 10.95 -1.39
CA LYS A 21 24.02 12.15 -1.80
C LYS A 21 23.34 11.92 -3.16
N VAL A 22 22.14 12.47 -3.32
CA VAL A 22 21.48 12.62 -4.64
C VAL A 22 21.73 14.04 -5.11
N THR A 23 22.45 14.20 -6.22
CA THR A 23 22.73 15.52 -6.80
C THR A 23 21.74 15.91 -7.89
N LYS A 24 21.10 14.92 -8.51
CA LYS A 24 20.23 15.08 -9.68
C LYS A 24 19.18 13.98 -9.74
N LEU A 25 17.98 14.33 -10.20
CA LEU A 25 16.92 13.37 -10.55
C LEU A 25 16.34 13.74 -11.91
N TYR A 26 16.08 12.71 -12.71
CA TYR A 26 15.25 12.77 -13.91
C TYR A 26 13.82 12.40 -13.53
N PHE A 27 12.84 13.06 -14.13
CA PHE A 27 11.44 12.77 -13.82
C PHE A 27 10.50 12.85 -15.03
N LYS A 28 9.37 12.14 -14.90
CA LYS A 28 8.19 12.20 -15.77
C LYS A 28 6.93 12.38 -14.93
N GLY A 29 5.96 13.12 -15.45
CA GLY A 29 4.79 13.58 -14.68
C GLY A 29 5.00 14.94 -14.00
N SER A 30 4.09 15.29 -13.11
CA SER A 30 4.05 16.63 -12.49
C SER A 30 4.90 16.68 -11.22
N PHE A 31 6.14 17.18 -11.34
CA PHE A 31 7.02 17.30 -10.18
C PHE A 31 6.54 18.37 -9.22
N ASN A 32 6.22 17.97 -7.99
CA ASN A 32 5.85 18.89 -6.92
C ASN A 32 6.51 18.47 -5.61
N LYS A 33 7.33 19.35 -5.03
CA LYS A 33 8.04 19.06 -3.78
C LYS A 33 7.12 18.75 -2.59
N ASN A 34 5.86 19.21 -2.64
CA ASN A 34 4.87 18.97 -1.60
C ASN A 34 4.44 17.50 -1.54
N PHE A 35 4.69 16.71 -2.60
CA PHE A 35 4.47 15.26 -2.59
C PHE A 35 5.32 14.54 -1.53
N PHE A 36 6.36 15.20 -1.02
CA PHE A 36 7.31 14.62 -0.07
C PHE A 36 7.17 15.19 1.34
N GLN A 37 6.08 15.92 1.65
CA GLN A 37 5.82 16.45 3.00
C GLN A 37 5.13 15.42 3.91
N GLU A 38 4.08 14.78 3.39
CA GLU A 38 3.34 13.68 4.02
C GLU A 38 3.35 12.49 3.05
N SER A 39 4.35 11.63 3.21
CA SER A 39 4.68 10.56 2.28
C SER A 39 5.29 9.35 2.96
N ILE A 40 4.88 8.18 2.51
CA ILE A 40 5.30 6.89 3.05
C ILE A 40 5.84 6.03 1.91
N ALA A 41 7.02 5.44 2.11
CA ALA A 41 7.52 4.44 1.19
C ALA A 41 6.87 3.09 1.52
N VAL A 42 6.19 2.48 0.56
CA VAL A 42 5.57 1.16 0.72
C VAL A 42 6.39 0.16 -0.08
N VAL A 43 7.00 -0.80 0.61
CA VAL A 43 7.93 -1.77 0.00
C VAL A 43 7.66 -3.18 0.52
N GLY A 44 8.13 -4.18 -0.20
CA GLY A 44 8.05 -5.55 0.30
C GLY A 44 8.46 -6.61 -0.71
N SER A 45 7.86 -7.79 -0.56
CA SER A 45 8.20 -8.98 -1.32
C SER A 45 7.84 -8.83 -2.79
N ARG A 46 8.77 -9.26 -3.63
CA ARG A 46 8.55 -9.52 -5.06
C ARG A 46 7.63 -10.73 -5.28
N LYS A 47 7.71 -11.73 -4.39
CA LYS A 47 6.80 -12.88 -4.32
C LYS A 47 5.71 -12.58 -3.29
N MET A 48 4.95 -11.53 -3.55
CA MET A 48 3.86 -11.11 -2.66
C MET A 48 2.78 -12.19 -2.60
N THR A 49 2.26 -12.46 -1.41
CA THR A 49 1.18 -13.43 -1.21
C THR A 49 -0.19 -12.77 -1.38
N GLN A 50 -1.25 -13.58 -1.37
CA GLN A 50 -2.62 -13.06 -1.28
C GLN A 50 -2.85 -12.29 0.03
N TYR A 51 -2.18 -12.69 1.11
CA TYR A 51 -2.21 -11.94 2.37
C TYR A 51 -1.63 -10.54 2.15
N GLY A 52 -0.44 -10.42 1.55
CA GLY A 52 0.18 -9.13 1.22
C GLY A 52 -0.71 -8.25 0.34
N GLN A 53 -1.35 -8.82 -0.68
CA GLN A 53 -2.30 -8.10 -1.53
C GLN A 53 -3.47 -7.52 -0.72
N ARG A 54 -4.14 -8.34 0.11
CA ARG A 54 -5.25 -7.91 0.96
C ARG A 54 -4.83 -6.84 1.97
N VAL A 55 -3.62 -6.96 2.52
CA VAL A 55 -3.05 -5.93 3.41
C VAL A 55 -2.94 -4.59 2.68
N ILE A 56 -2.40 -4.57 1.46
CA ILE A 56 -2.28 -3.34 0.66
C ILE A 56 -3.66 -2.74 0.39
N GLU A 57 -4.62 -3.56 -0.04
CA GLU A 57 -5.99 -3.16 -0.35
C GLU A 57 -6.73 -2.58 0.87
N ASN A 58 -6.41 -3.04 2.08
CA ASN A 58 -7.04 -2.54 3.31
C ASN A 58 -6.30 -1.35 3.94
N LEU A 59 -4.97 -1.36 3.91
CA LEU A 59 -4.13 -0.41 4.64
C LEU A 59 -3.89 0.87 3.83
N LEU A 60 -3.75 0.79 2.50
CA LEU A 60 -3.43 1.98 1.71
C LEU A 60 -4.61 2.95 1.52
N PRO A 61 -5.86 2.53 1.22
CA PRO A 61 -6.93 3.49 0.93
C PRO A 61 -7.16 4.54 2.02
N PRO A 62 -7.17 4.21 3.32
CA PRO A 62 -7.32 5.24 4.36
C PRO A 62 -6.12 6.19 4.44
N LEU A 63 -4.89 5.74 4.14
CA LEU A 63 -3.72 6.62 4.07
C LEU A 63 -3.83 7.57 2.87
N ILE A 64 -4.29 7.05 1.73
CA ILE A 64 -4.52 7.83 0.51
C ILE A 64 -5.60 8.89 0.74
N ASP A 65 -6.69 8.52 1.40
CA ASP A 65 -7.79 9.41 1.78
C ASP A 65 -7.34 10.53 2.74
N ALA A 66 -6.38 10.23 3.62
CA ALA A 66 -5.74 11.24 4.47
C ALA A 66 -4.82 12.21 3.69
N GLY A 67 -4.56 11.93 2.41
CA GLY A 67 -3.74 12.74 1.52
C GLY A 67 -2.26 12.33 1.50
N ILE A 68 -1.92 11.16 2.07
CA ILE A 68 -0.55 10.68 2.13
C ILE A 68 -0.10 10.21 0.75
N THR A 69 1.07 10.67 0.32
CA THR A 69 1.67 10.24 -0.94
C THR A 69 2.38 8.89 -0.77
N ILE A 70 2.06 7.94 -1.65
CA ILE A 70 2.69 6.62 -1.65
C ILE A 70 3.95 6.65 -2.53
N ILE A 71 5.09 6.24 -1.98
CA ILE A 71 6.35 6.13 -2.71
C ILE A 71 6.71 4.65 -2.83
N SER A 72 7.05 4.18 -4.03
CA SER A 72 7.52 2.81 -4.20
C SER A 72 8.44 2.65 -5.41
N GLY A 73 8.91 1.43 -5.63
CA GLY A 73 10.04 1.14 -6.50
C GLY A 73 9.71 0.63 -7.91
N PHE A 74 8.44 0.51 -8.25
CA PHE A 74 7.97 0.00 -9.53
C PHE A 74 8.45 -1.44 -9.89
N MET A 75 8.78 -2.27 -8.89
CA MET A 75 9.01 -3.71 -9.12
C MET A 75 7.71 -4.51 -8.97
N TYR A 76 7.64 -5.68 -9.62
CA TYR A 76 6.54 -6.62 -9.40
C TYR A 76 6.38 -7.00 -7.92
N GLY A 77 5.17 -7.40 -7.55
CA GLY A 77 4.78 -7.67 -6.16
C GLY A 77 4.30 -6.41 -5.46
N VAL A 78 4.79 -6.17 -4.24
CA VAL A 78 4.31 -5.09 -3.36
C VAL A 78 4.40 -3.71 -4.02
N ASP A 79 5.49 -3.39 -4.73
CA ASP A 79 5.67 -2.03 -5.25
C ASP A 79 4.61 -1.68 -6.31
N GLN A 80 4.38 -2.55 -7.30
CA GLN A 80 3.33 -2.36 -8.30
C GLN A 80 1.93 -2.38 -7.70
N ALA A 81 1.65 -3.26 -6.73
CA ALA A 81 0.36 -3.31 -6.07
C ALA A 81 0.07 -2.02 -5.29
N ALA A 82 1.07 -1.47 -4.58
CA ALA A 82 0.95 -0.19 -3.91
C ALA A 82 0.64 0.94 -4.88
N HIS A 83 1.31 1.00 -6.03
CA HIS A 83 1.02 1.99 -7.07
C HIS A 83 -0.39 1.84 -7.64
N LYS A 84 -0.80 0.61 -7.97
CA LYS A 84 -2.12 0.31 -8.54
C LYS A 84 -3.25 0.72 -7.60
N VAL A 85 -3.22 0.25 -6.35
CA VAL A 85 -4.22 0.61 -5.32
C VAL A 85 -4.25 2.12 -5.10
N THR A 86 -3.09 2.79 -5.15
CA THR A 86 -3.03 4.25 -5.03
C THR A 86 -3.76 4.95 -6.17
N LEU A 87 -3.52 4.53 -7.42
CA LEU A 87 -4.16 5.14 -8.59
C LEU A 87 -5.66 4.85 -8.65
N GLU A 88 -6.08 3.65 -8.27
CA GLU A 88 -7.50 3.23 -8.20
C GLU A 88 -8.27 4.09 -7.18
N ASN A 89 -7.63 4.46 -6.08
CA ASN A 89 -8.19 5.34 -5.05
C ASN A 89 -7.92 6.84 -5.31
N SER A 90 -7.55 7.21 -6.53
CA SER A 90 -7.26 8.61 -6.93
C SER A 90 -6.20 9.31 -6.07
N GLY A 91 -5.30 8.52 -5.48
CA GLY A 91 -4.19 8.99 -4.65
C GLY A 91 -2.99 9.45 -5.47
N LYS A 92 -2.01 10.02 -4.76
CA LYS A 92 -0.74 10.43 -5.35
C LYS A 92 0.31 9.35 -5.12
N THR A 93 0.98 8.96 -6.20
CA THR A 93 2.05 7.97 -6.14
C THR A 93 3.34 8.44 -6.82
N VAL A 94 4.48 8.06 -6.24
CA VAL A 94 5.82 8.32 -6.79
C VAL A 94 6.56 7.00 -7.01
N ALA A 95 6.87 6.69 -8.28
CA ALA A 95 7.69 5.55 -8.65
C ALA A 95 9.17 5.96 -8.72
N VAL A 96 10.03 5.24 -8.00
CA VAL A 96 11.48 5.47 -7.97
C VAL A 96 12.19 4.33 -8.68
N LEU A 97 12.71 4.60 -9.87
CA LEU A 97 13.24 3.56 -10.76
C LEU A 97 14.68 3.17 -10.42
N GLY A 98 14.97 1.88 -10.54
CA GLY A 98 16.33 1.32 -10.44
C GLY A 98 17.07 1.27 -11.78
N TRP A 99 16.69 2.12 -12.73
CA TRP A 99 17.18 2.14 -14.11
C TRP A 99 16.89 3.51 -14.75
N GLY A 100 17.34 3.73 -15.98
CA GLY A 100 17.16 5.00 -16.68
C GLY A 100 15.69 5.40 -16.91
N ILE A 101 15.37 6.68 -16.79
CA ILE A 101 13.97 7.19 -16.90
C ILE A 101 13.28 6.86 -18.24
N ASP A 102 14.04 6.57 -19.30
CA ASP A 102 13.56 6.19 -20.63
C ASP A 102 13.97 4.76 -21.02
N TRP A 103 14.35 3.91 -20.05
CA TRP A 103 14.54 2.49 -20.33
C TRP A 103 13.18 1.85 -20.69
N PRO A 104 13.13 0.96 -21.69
CA PRO A 104 11.89 0.27 -22.05
C PRO A 104 11.33 -0.53 -20.88
N VAL A 105 10.05 -0.35 -20.61
CA VAL A 105 9.29 -1.16 -19.65
C VAL A 105 8.61 -2.31 -20.40
N GLU A 106 8.62 -3.51 -19.83
CA GLU A 106 7.96 -4.68 -20.41
C GLU A 106 6.47 -4.43 -20.62
N ASN A 107 5.88 -5.07 -21.65
CA ASN A 107 4.51 -4.78 -22.09
C ASN A 107 3.46 -4.93 -20.97
N ALA A 108 3.65 -5.87 -20.03
CA ALA A 108 2.74 -6.08 -18.92
C ALA A 108 2.66 -4.86 -17.96
N ASP A 109 3.76 -4.12 -17.81
CA ASP A 109 3.89 -3.02 -16.86
C ASP A 109 3.75 -1.64 -17.51
N GLN A 110 3.74 -1.56 -18.84
CA GLN A 110 3.63 -0.31 -19.59
C GLN A 110 2.38 0.48 -19.23
N LYS A 111 1.24 -0.19 -19.06
CA LYS A 111 -0.03 0.48 -18.71
C LYS A 111 0.10 1.20 -17.37
N LEU A 112 0.59 0.50 -16.34
CA LEU A 112 0.78 1.07 -15.01
C LEU A 112 1.82 2.22 -15.06
N HIS A 113 2.92 2.04 -15.78
CA HIS A 113 3.91 3.10 -15.97
C HIS A 113 3.27 4.36 -16.56
N GLN A 114 2.50 4.23 -17.64
CA GLN A 114 1.83 5.37 -18.27
C GLN A 114 0.78 6.04 -17.36
N GLU A 115 0.07 5.26 -16.54
CA GLU A 115 -0.87 5.82 -15.58
C GLU A 115 -0.16 6.60 -14.46
N ILE A 116 0.96 6.10 -13.93
CA ILE A 116 1.78 6.84 -12.96
C ILE A 116 2.35 8.10 -13.60
N GLU A 117 2.81 8.06 -14.85
CA GLU A 117 3.32 9.24 -15.55
C GLU A 117 2.24 10.33 -15.70
N LYS A 118 0.99 9.94 -15.98
CA LYS A 118 -0.13 10.87 -16.15
C LYS A 118 -0.65 11.45 -14.83
N LYS A 119 -0.77 10.61 -13.78
CA LYS A 119 -1.47 10.95 -12.54
C LYS A 119 -0.56 11.12 -11.31
N GLY A 120 0.70 10.72 -11.43
CA GLY A 120 1.68 10.73 -10.34
C GLY A 120 3.02 11.30 -10.80
N LEU A 121 4.09 10.67 -10.31
CA LEU A 121 5.46 11.07 -10.62
C LEU A 121 6.34 9.83 -10.78
N ILE A 122 7.16 9.81 -11.80
CA ILE A 122 8.20 8.80 -11.99
C ILE A 122 9.54 9.52 -11.87
N ILE A 123 10.46 8.99 -11.07
CA ILE A 123 11.79 9.55 -10.88
C ILE A 123 12.87 8.50 -11.05
N SER A 124 14.05 8.94 -11.50
CA SER A 124 15.25 8.12 -11.54
C SER A 124 16.49 8.97 -11.29
N GLU A 125 17.53 8.37 -10.70
CA GLU A 125 18.87 8.96 -10.64
C GLU A 125 19.63 8.77 -11.97
N TYR A 126 19.15 7.90 -12.86
CA TYR A 126 19.81 7.50 -14.09
C TYR A 126 19.18 8.15 -15.32
N ALA A 127 20.03 8.60 -16.23
CA ALA A 127 19.61 9.29 -17.44
C ALA A 127 19.10 8.30 -18.51
N LYS A 128 18.13 8.76 -19.31
CA LYS A 128 17.64 8.15 -20.56
C LYS A 128 17.54 6.62 -20.48
N SER A 129 18.11 5.90 -21.43
CA SER A 129 18.01 4.44 -21.59
C SER A 129 19.14 3.69 -20.88
N THR A 130 19.52 4.12 -19.68
CA THR A 130 20.46 3.35 -18.84
C THR A 130 19.82 2.01 -18.46
N ALA A 131 20.42 0.90 -18.87
CA ALA A 131 19.95 -0.44 -18.57
C ALA A 131 19.96 -0.75 -17.07
N PRO A 132 18.98 -1.53 -16.55
CA PRO A 132 18.98 -1.96 -15.16
C PRO A 132 20.20 -2.82 -14.84
N GLN A 133 20.88 -2.52 -13.74
CA GLN A 133 21.94 -3.36 -13.19
C GLN A 133 21.60 -3.74 -11.75
N LEU A 134 22.02 -4.93 -11.29
CA LEU A 134 21.64 -5.46 -9.98
C LEU A 134 21.95 -4.51 -8.82
N TRP A 135 23.07 -3.79 -8.88
CA TRP A 135 23.47 -2.81 -7.86
C TRP A 135 22.63 -1.53 -7.85
N MET A 136 21.89 -1.23 -8.93
CA MET A 136 21.05 -0.04 -9.03
C MET A 136 19.80 -0.15 -8.16
N PHE A 137 19.24 -1.35 -7.96
CA PHE A 137 18.04 -1.53 -7.14
C PHE A 137 18.29 -1.23 -5.65
N PRO A 138 19.32 -1.80 -4.99
CA PRO A 138 19.68 -1.40 -3.63
C PRO A 138 20.03 0.08 -3.54
N ARG A 139 20.75 0.62 -4.53
CA ARG A 139 21.13 2.04 -4.55
C ARG A 139 19.93 2.96 -4.66
N ARG A 140 18.88 2.58 -5.40
CA ARG A 140 17.62 3.32 -5.49
C ARG A 140 16.85 3.32 -4.17
N ASN A 141 16.93 2.26 -3.37
CA ASN A 141 16.15 2.14 -2.14
C ASN A 141 16.39 3.28 -1.15
N ARG A 142 17.61 3.82 -1.12
CA ARG A 142 17.94 4.99 -0.31
C ARG A 142 17.15 6.24 -0.72
N ILE A 143 16.79 6.36 -2.00
CA ILE A 143 16.02 7.49 -2.52
C ILE A 143 14.57 7.38 -2.04
N MET A 144 13.98 6.18 -2.05
CA MET A 144 12.64 5.95 -1.49
C MET A 144 12.58 6.34 -0.01
N ALA A 145 13.48 5.75 0.81
CA ALA A 145 13.57 6.08 2.24
C ALA A 145 13.97 7.55 2.49
N GLY A 146 14.75 8.14 1.58
CA GLY A 146 15.19 9.51 1.69
C GLY A 146 14.10 10.53 1.40
N LEU A 147 13.20 10.21 0.47
CA LEU A 147 12.04 11.04 0.11
C LEU A 147 10.92 10.93 1.14
N SER A 148 10.73 9.74 1.73
CA SER A 148 9.63 9.48 2.65
C SER A 148 9.92 9.96 4.07
N GLN A 149 8.84 10.17 4.84
CA GLN A 149 8.91 10.40 6.30
C GLN A 149 8.88 9.08 7.05
N ALA A 150 8.22 8.08 6.47
CA ALA A 150 8.08 6.74 7.00
C ALA A 150 8.31 5.68 5.92
N VAL A 151 8.62 4.46 6.34
CA VAL A 151 8.69 3.27 5.47
C VAL A 151 7.76 2.20 6.05
N LEU A 152 6.87 1.67 5.23
CA LEU A 152 5.97 0.56 5.54
C LEU A 152 6.40 -0.68 4.76
N ILE A 153 6.71 -1.75 5.48
CA ILE A 153 7.07 -3.04 4.91
C ILE A 153 5.88 -3.98 5.01
N ILE A 154 5.34 -4.37 3.86
CA ILE A 154 4.15 -5.24 3.76
C ILE A 154 4.53 -6.71 4.00
N GLU A 155 5.53 -7.20 3.27
CA GLU A 155 6.07 -8.55 3.40
C GLU A 155 7.57 -8.52 3.11
N ALA A 156 8.37 -9.27 3.86
CA ALA A 156 9.79 -9.43 3.64
C ALA A 156 10.26 -10.81 4.11
N ALA A 157 10.92 -11.56 3.23
CA ALA A 157 11.77 -12.68 3.64
C ALA A 157 13.04 -12.16 4.34
N GLU A 158 13.75 -13.03 5.06
CA GLU A 158 14.95 -12.70 5.84
C GLU A 158 16.06 -12.01 5.03
N ASN A 159 16.20 -12.33 3.74
CA ASN A 159 17.17 -11.72 2.82
C ASN A 159 16.50 -10.82 1.76
N SER A 160 15.33 -10.25 2.07
CA SER A 160 14.58 -9.41 1.13
C SER A 160 15.26 -8.06 0.89
N GLY A 161 15.29 -7.61 -0.38
CA GLY A 161 15.78 -6.27 -0.74
C GLY A 161 14.98 -5.13 -0.09
N SER A 162 13.75 -5.38 0.37
CA SER A 162 12.97 -4.41 1.16
C SER A 162 13.62 -4.09 2.51
N LEU A 163 14.37 -5.03 3.11
CA LEU A 163 15.11 -4.82 4.36
C LEU A 163 16.28 -3.84 4.17
N ILE A 164 16.79 -3.69 2.95
CA ILE A 164 17.75 -2.64 2.61
C ILE A 164 17.08 -1.26 2.70
N THR A 165 15.81 -1.15 2.30
CA THR A 165 15.06 0.11 2.52
C THR A 165 14.83 0.36 4.01
N ALA A 166 14.58 -0.70 4.80
CA ALA A 166 14.46 -0.61 6.25
C ALA A 166 15.72 -0.04 6.92
N SER A 167 16.90 -0.54 6.52
CA SER A 167 18.17 -0.05 7.06
C SER A 167 18.45 1.40 6.66
N TYR A 168 18.08 1.81 5.45
CA TYR A 168 18.12 3.23 5.06
C TYR A 168 17.14 4.08 5.87
N ALA A 169 15.93 3.58 6.15
CA ALA A 169 14.94 4.27 6.98
C ALA A 169 15.53 4.58 8.36
N GLN A 170 16.12 3.59 9.03
CA GLN A 170 16.78 3.75 10.32
C GLN A 170 17.95 4.74 10.24
N LYS A 171 18.83 4.59 9.23
CA LYS A 171 19.96 5.50 9.02
C LYS A 171 19.52 6.95 8.84
N TYR A 172 18.39 7.17 8.18
CA TYR A 172 17.83 8.50 7.93
C TYR A 172 16.83 8.96 8.99
N LYS A 173 16.72 8.20 10.10
CA LYS A 173 15.80 8.47 11.21
C LYS A 173 14.36 8.65 10.72
N ARG A 174 13.93 7.79 9.80
CA ARG A 174 12.53 7.66 9.35
C ARG A 174 11.82 6.67 10.22
N GLN A 175 10.53 6.89 10.43
CA GLN A 175 9.70 5.91 11.11
C GLN A 175 9.63 4.64 10.27
N LEU A 176 9.86 3.50 10.91
CA LEU A 176 9.80 2.20 10.25
C LEU A 176 8.59 1.42 10.78
N PHE A 177 7.76 0.97 9.86
CA PHE A 177 6.58 0.18 10.11
C PHE A 177 6.69 -1.17 9.41
N ALA A 178 6.15 -2.20 10.03
CA ALA A 178 6.11 -3.53 9.46
C ALA A 178 4.76 -4.20 9.78
N VAL A 179 4.21 -4.87 8.76
CA VAL A 179 3.00 -5.66 8.91
C VAL A 179 3.37 -7.04 9.47
N PRO A 180 2.74 -7.49 10.58
CA PRO A 180 2.98 -8.83 11.11
C PRO A 180 2.42 -9.87 10.13
N GLY A 181 3.06 -11.02 10.00
CA GLY A 181 2.55 -12.11 9.17
C GLY A 181 2.66 -13.48 9.82
N PRO A 182 2.08 -14.53 9.19
CA PRO A 182 2.14 -15.89 9.73
C PRO A 182 3.59 -16.33 9.94
N ILE A 183 3.92 -16.90 11.10
CA ILE A 183 5.27 -17.40 11.38
C ILE A 183 5.68 -18.57 10.48
N THR A 184 4.71 -19.22 9.84
CA THR A 184 4.88 -20.27 8.83
C THR A 184 5.18 -19.74 7.43
N SER A 185 4.99 -18.44 7.19
CA SER A 185 5.25 -17.79 5.90
C SER A 185 6.69 -17.30 5.81
N THR A 186 7.44 -17.80 4.83
CA THR A 186 8.83 -17.38 4.60
C THR A 186 8.95 -15.90 4.23
N VAL A 187 7.93 -15.33 3.59
CA VAL A 187 7.88 -13.91 3.23
C VAL A 187 7.43 -13.00 4.37
N SER A 188 7.17 -13.53 5.56
CA SER A 188 6.83 -12.75 6.76
C SER A 188 7.95 -12.73 7.80
N GLN A 189 9.01 -13.52 7.61
CA GLN A 189 10.11 -13.63 8.58
C GLN A 189 10.82 -12.30 8.83
N GLY A 190 11.12 -11.56 7.76
CA GLY A 190 11.79 -10.26 7.84
C GLY A 190 10.94 -9.19 8.55
N THR A 191 9.65 -9.10 8.24
CA THR A 191 8.74 -8.16 8.94
C THR A 191 8.59 -8.54 10.41
N ASN A 192 8.37 -9.82 10.72
CA ASN A 192 8.28 -10.30 12.08
C ASN A 192 9.57 -10.08 12.88
N ASN A 193 10.75 -10.26 12.27
CA ASN A 193 12.04 -10.00 12.91
C ASN A 193 12.27 -8.52 13.19
N LEU A 194 11.88 -7.63 12.28
CA LEU A 194 11.94 -6.18 12.50
C LEU A 194 11.05 -5.75 13.67
N ILE A 195 9.84 -6.33 13.77
CA ILE A 195 8.92 -6.09 14.88
C ILE A 195 9.50 -6.64 16.19
N LYS A 196 9.92 -7.91 16.19
CA LYS A 196 10.46 -8.62 17.37
C LYS A 196 11.67 -7.91 17.97
N SER A 197 12.52 -7.34 17.12
CA SER A 197 13.72 -6.61 17.55
C SER A 197 13.46 -5.14 17.95
N GLY A 198 12.21 -4.66 17.87
CA GLY A 198 11.85 -3.26 18.15
C GLY A 198 12.33 -2.27 17.09
N GLN A 199 12.86 -2.75 15.95
CA GLN A 199 13.34 -1.92 14.86
C GLN A 199 12.20 -1.27 14.06
N ALA A 200 11.06 -1.94 13.98
CA ALA A 200 9.86 -1.46 13.31
C ALA A 200 8.66 -1.51 14.26
N LYS A 201 7.79 -0.50 14.18
CA LYS A 201 6.50 -0.52 14.84
C LYS A 201 5.56 -1.44 14.08
N MET A 202 4.90 -2.35 14.80
CA MET A 202 3.87 -3.22 14.21
C MET A 202 2.70 -2.38 13.72
N VAL A 203 2.19 -2.70 12.53
CA VAL A 203 1.01 -2.07 11.94
C VAL A 203 0.01 -3.14 11.54
N THR A 204 -1.22 -3.01 12.01
CA THR A 204 -2.35 -3.86 11.62
C THR A 204 -3.44 -3.06 10.91
N SER A 205 -3.37 -1.73 10.97
CA SER A 205 -4.29 -0.82 10.28
C SER A 205 -3.62 0.49 9.85
N ALA A 206 -4.22 1.19 8.89
CA ALA A 206 -3.79 2.54 8.53
C ALA A 206 -3.79 3.51 9.72
N THR A 207 -4.66 3.29 10.71
CA THR A 207 -4.77 4.16 11.89
C THR A 207 -3.51 4.14 12.76
N ASP A 208 -2.79 3.02 12.79
CA ASP A 208 -1.53 2.90 13.53
C ASP A 208 -0.47 3.85 12.96
N VAL A 209 -0.39 3.90 11.62
CA VAL A 209 0.51 4.79 10.89
C VAL A 209 0.11 6.25 11.09
N LEU A 210 -1.18 6.58 10.90
CA LEU A 210 -1.65 7.96 11.02
C LEU A 210 -1.45 8.53 12.43
N LYS A 211 -1.75 7.73 13.47
CA LYS A 211 -1.54 8.13 14.86
C LYS A 211 -0.06 8.32 15.17
N GLU A 212 0.78 7.36 14.80
CA GLU A 212 2.21 7.43 15.08
C GLU A 212 2.87 8.64 14.39
N MET A 213 2.48 8.92 13.15
CA MET A 213 3.04 10.02 12.38
C MET A 213 2.41 11.37 12.72
N ASN A 214 1.37 11.41 13.56
CA ASN A 214 0.51 12.58 13.78
C ASN A 214 0.01 13.18 12.44
N TRP A 215 -0.28 12.32 11.47
CA TRP A 215 -0.81 12.73 10.18
C TRP A 215 -2.33 12.88 10.24
N ARG A 216 -2.80 14.08 9.88
CA ARG A 216 -4.19 14.55 9.79
C ARG A 216 -5.26 13.53 10.20
N GLN A 217 -5.69 13.59 11.45
CA GLN A 217 -6.92 12.91 11.91
C GLN A 217 -8.20 13.63 11.42
N GLU A 218 -8.12 14.92 11.10
CA GLU A 218 -9.28 15.81 10.86
C GLU A 218 -10.03 15.56 9.54
N ARG A 219 -9.48 14.83 8.57
CA ARG A 219 -10.23 14.45 7.34
C ARG A 219 -11.12 13.22 7.53
N LEU A 220 -10.85 12.41 8.56
CA LEU A 220 -11.64 11.22 8.85
C LEU A 220 -13.00 11.58 9.46
N THR A 221 -13.09 12.69 10.21
CA THR A 221 -14.35 13.22 10.75
C THR A 221 -15.29 13.70 9.66
N PHE A 222 -14.80 14.46 8.68
CA PHE A 222 -15.64 14.98 7.59
C PHE A 222 -16.22 13.88 6.68
N LYS A 223 -15.48 12.80 6.39
CA LYS A 223 -16.00 11.68 5.57
C LYS A 223 -16.94 10.75 6.35
N LYS A 224 -16.80 10.65 7.69
CA LYS A 224 -17.70 9.82 8.51
C LYS A 224 -19.12 10.37 8.51
N GLU A 225 -19.28 11.70 8.55
CA GLU A 225 -20.60 12.34 8.51
C GLU A 225 -21.26 12.26 7.13
N THR A 226 -20.51 12.33 6.03
CA THR A 226 -21.10 12.26 4.68
C THR A 226 -21.47 10.83 4.23
N LYS A 227 -20.78 9.79 4.72
CA LYS A 227 -21.15 8.40 4.43
C LYS A 227 -22.28 7.88 5.33
N LEU A 228 -22.44 8.40 6.54
CA LEU A 228 -23.49 7.94 7.46
C LEU A 228 -24.89 8.46 7.06
N PHE A 229 -24.97 9.54 6.27
CA PHE A 229 -26.24 10.17 5.87
C PHE A 229 -26.78 9.70 4.50
N HIS A 230 -26.16 8.73 3.84
CA HIS A 230 -26.62 8.25 2.53
C HIS A 230 -26.60 6.71 2.40
N SER A 231 -27.32 6.03 3.31
CA SER A 231 -28.10 4.81 3.03
C SER A 231 -28.52 4.14 4.35
N ILE A 232 -29.53 4.70 5.02
CA ILE A 232 -30.40 3.91 5.89
C ILE A 232 -31.61 3.55 5.04
N THR A 233 -31.42 2.55 4.18
CA THR A 233 -32.48 1.77 3.56
C THR A 233 -32.17 0.31 3.84
N GLU A 234 -33.20 -0.54 3.89
CA GLU A 234 -33.24 -1.93 4.39
C GLU A 234 -32.25 -2.96 3.76
N ASP A 235 -31.20 -2.52 3.07
CA ASP A 235 -30.21 -3.34 2.36
C ASP A 235 -28.90 -3.61 3.14
N SER A 236 -28.67 -2.95 4.30
CA SER A 236 -27.41 -3.03 5.06
C SER A 236 -27.03 -4.42 5.58
N THR A 237 -28.01 -5.30 5.78
CA THR A 237 -27.76 -6.67 6.27
C THR A 237 -27.00 -7.51 5.25
N GLY A 238 -27.27 -7.33 3.94
CA GLY A 238 -26.64 -8.15 2.90
C GLY A 238 -25.15 -7.90 2.82
N ASP A 239 -24.77 -6.63 2.89
CA ASP A 239 -23.38 -6.21 2.87
C ASP A 239 -22.62 -6.68 4.11
N LEU A 240 -23.27 -6.65 5.29
CA LEU A 240 -22.70 -7.18 6.53
C LEU A 240 -22.45 -8.69 6.44
N ILE A 241 -23.42 -9.47 5.96
CA ILE A 241 -23.27 -10.92 5.77
C ILE A 241 -22.10 -11.22 4.83
N LEU A 242 -22.03 -10.53 3.68
CA LEU A 242 -20.93 -10.69 2.73
C LEU A 242 -19.58 -10.33 3.37
N GLN A 243 -19.52 -9.26 4.15
CA GLN A 243 -18.30 -8.85 4.84
C GLN A 243 -17.79 -9.91 5.83
N PHE A 244 -18.69 -10.56 6.57
CA PHE A 244 -18.31 -11.66 7.46
C PHE A 244 -17.85 -12.89 6.66
N LEU A 245 -18.57 -13.26 5.60
CA LEU A 245 -18.26 -14.41 4.75
C LEU A 245 -17.01 -14.24 3.86
N LEU A 246 -16.49 -13.03 3.72
CA LEU A 246 -15.20 -12.77 3.08
C LEU A 246 -14.00 -13.18 3.96
N ASN A 247 -14.19 -13.18 5.29
CA ASN A 247 -13.13 -13.53 6.23
C ASN A 247 -13.06 -15.05 6.46
N GLU A 248 -14.20 -15.69 6.71
CA GLU A 248 -14.29 -17.13 6.94
C GLU A 248 -15.69 -17.69 6.62
N PRO A 249 -15.83 -19.01 6.36
CA PRO A 249 -17.13 -19.64 6.18
C PRO A 249 -17.89 -19.77 7.52
N LEU A 250 -19.12 -19.29 7.55
CA LEU A 250 -19.95 -19.24 8.76
C LEU A 250 -21.27 -20.01 8.58
N SER A 251 -21.78 -20.57 9.67
CA SER A 251 -23.13 -21.11 9.75
C SER A 251 -24.17 -19.98 9.85
N ILE A 252 -25.44 -20.32 9.63
CA ILE A 252 -26.53 -19.33 9.76
C ILE A 252 -26.62 -18.75 11.18
N ASP A 253 -26.38 -19.56 12.20
CA ASP A 253 -26.43 -19.15 13.61
C ASP A 253 -25.27 -18.20 13.95
N GLU A 254 -24.08 -18.47 13.42
CA GLU A 254 -22.90 -17.60 13.57
C GLU A 254 -23.11 -16.24 12.90
N ILE A 255 -23.78 -16.23 11.73
CA ILE A 255 -24.12 -15.00 11.00
C ILE A 255 -25.20 -14.21 11.75
N ALA A 256 -26.24 -14.88 12.27
CA ALA A 256 -27.29 -14.26 13.08
C ALA A 256 -26.70 -13.60 14.33
N LEU A 257 -25.81 -14.31 15.03
CA LEU A 257 -25.11 -13.79 16.19
C LEU A 257 -24.23 -12.57 15.84
N SER A 258 -23.46 -12.64 14.74
CA SER A 258 -22.54 -11.59 14.32
C SER A 258 -23.24 -10.33 13.79
N THR A 259 -24.41 -10.49 13.19
CA THR A 259 -25.23 -9.38 12.65
C THR A 259 -26.22 -8.81 13.66
N GLY A 260 -26.43 -9.49 14.81
CA GLY A 260 -27.45 -9.12 15.79
C GLY A 260 -28.88 -9.29 15.27
N GLN A 261 -29.09 -10.17 14.28
CA GLN A 261 -30.39 -10.39 13.65
C GLN A 261 -30.94 -11.78 13.96
N SER A 262 -32.25 -11.94 13.79
CA SER A 262 -32.88 -13.24 13.93
C SER A 262 -32.52 -14.16 12.76
N VAL A 263 -32.50 -15.47 13.02
CA VAL A 263 -32.17 -16.49 12.02
C VAL A 263 -33.11 -16.41 10.81
N GLU A 264 -34.38 -16.06 11.01
CA GLU A 264 -35.35 -15.90 9.92
C GLU A 264 -34.95 -14.77 8.96
N LYS A 265 -34.52 -13.62 9.51
CA LYS A 265 -34.07 -12.47 8.69
C LYS A 265 -32.81 -12.81 7.91
N VAL A 266 -31.86 -13.48 8.57
CA VAL A 266 -30.61 -13.91 7.93
C VAL A 266 -30.87 -14.95 6.84
N SER A 267 -31.77 -15.91 7.07
CA SER A 267 -32.16 -16.95 6.10
C SER A 267 -32.72 -16.35 4.80
N VAL A 268 -33.64 -15.39 4.91
CA VAL A 268 -34.20 -14.68 3.75
C VAL A 268 -33.10 -13.96 2.97
N LYS A 269 -32.15 -13.32 3.66
CA LYS A 269 -31.09 -12.56 2.99
C LYS A 269 -30.05 -13.48 2.33
N LEU A 270 -29.65 -14.57 2.99
CA LEU A 270 -28.75 -15.58 2.42
C LEU A 270 -29.35 -16.21 1.16
N SER A 271 -30.65 -16.53 1.20
CA SER A 271 -31.38 -17.04 0.02
C SER A 271 -31.30 -16.07 -1.17
N LEU A 272 -31.50 -14.77 -0.93
CA LEU A 272 -31.37 -13.75 -1.97
C LEU A 272 -29.94 -13.62 -2.51
N LEU A 273 -28.92 -13.71 -1.64
CA LEU A 273 -27.51 -13.65 -2.03
C LEU A 273 -27.07 -14.89 -2.83
N GLN A 274 -27.59 -16.07 -2.49
CA GLN A 274 -27.38 -17.30 -3.24
C GLN A 274 -27.99 -17.21 -4.65
N LEU A 275 -29.22 -16.68 -4.78
CA LEU A 275 -29.85 -16.44 -6.08
C LEU A 275 -29.04 -15.46 -6.95
N LYS A 276 -28.38 -14.48 -6.33
CA LYS A 276 -27.46 -13.56 -7.00
C LYS A 276 -26.08 -14.17 -7.32
N GLY A 277 -25.83 -15.41 -6.91
CA GLY A 277 -24.53 -16.08 -7.09
C GLY A 277 -23.40 -15.49 -6.25
N GLN A 278 -23.74 -14.73 -5.20
CA GLN A 278 -22.76 -14.04 -4.33
C GLN A 278 -22.32 -14.89 -3.14
N VAL A 279 -23.12 -15.88 -2.77
CA VAL A 279 -22.85 -16.81 -1.67
C VAL A 279 -23.19 -18.24 -2.12
N VAL A 280 -22.45 -19.23 -1.63
CA VAL A 280 -22.77 -20.66 -1.81
C VAL A 280 -22.79 -21.36 -0.46
N GLU A 281 -23.70 -22.31 -0.29
CA GLU A 281 -23.76 -23.17 0.90
C GLU A 281 -23.05 -24.50 0.62
N LYS A 282 -22.20 -24.94 1.55
CA LYS A 282 -21.60 -26.28 1.57
C LYS A 282 -21.51 -26.76 3.00
N GLU A 283 -21.96 -28.00 3.26
CA GLU A 283 -21.84 -28.66 4.58
C GLU A 283 -22.38 -27.81 5.74
N GLY A 284 -23.51 -27.10 5.52
CA GLY A 284 -24.14 -26.25 6.53
C GLY A 284 -23.44 -24.92 6.82
N LYS A 285 -22.43 -24.56 6.02
CA LYS A 285 -21.74 -23.26 6.07
C LYS A 285 -21.89 -22.50 4.76
N TYR A 286 -21.92 -21.19 4.88
CA TYR A 286 -22.00 -20.26 3.76
C TYR A 286 -20.61 -19.74 3.42
N TYR A 287 -20.35 -19.55 2.13
CA TYR A 287 -19.07 -19.09 1.57
C TYR A 287 -19.34 -17.93 0.63
N SER A 288 -18.55 -16.85 0.70
CA SER A 288 -18.62 -15.78 -0.31
C SER A 288 -18.09 -16.28 -1.65
N CYS A 289 -18.84 -16.04 -2.72
CA CYS A 289 -18.42 -16.24 -4.11
C CYS A 289 -17.86 -14.94 -4.72
N ILE A 290 -18.00 -13.81 -4.03
CA ILE A 290 -17.43 -12.53 -4.44
C ILE A 290 -15.94 -12.54 -4.09
N LYS A 291 -15.10 -12.24 -5.09
CA LYS A 291 -13.63 -12.17 -5.00
C LYS A 291 -13.15 -10.78 -4.61
#